data_AF-W2TMW3-F1
#
_entry.id   AF-W2TMW3-F1
#
_cell.length_a   1.000
_cell.length_b   1.000
_cell.length_c   1.000
_cell.angle_alpha   90.00
_cell.angle_beta   90.00
_cell.angle_gamma   90.00
#
_symmetry.space_group_name_H-M   'P 1'
#
loop_
_entity.id
_entity.type
_entity.pdbx_description
1 polymer ?
#
loop_
_entity_poly.entity_id
_entity_poly.type
_entity_poly.pdbx_seq_one_letter_code
_entity_poly.pdbx_strand_id
1 'polypeptide(L)'
;MDELGRSDHTLRNKKEEFEQGDLGLGDSRIGRIYYLDRKKHGRKIAAYRQFLISKITLLLEDSNQPKNETKIAKDVDEVVDFETMFAKILVADDDSRNFNTRHSLRRLKDLQKLMPVVNWAQYFHSVAPNVVHEYFASNPEIIIAEIDFMKRLTNLLQSTDPRIITNYVYMRYSSSWVGELGERYEDILQRQSWPYKHSWKILNHDSLATFTRVFPSTLDLGAPLLKTPMMA
;
A
#
# COMPACT_ATOMS: atom_id res chain seq x y z
N MET A 1 -3.73 36.83 30.91
CA MET A 1 -2.69 35.91 31.39
C MET A 1 -3.43 34.78 32.09
N ASP A 2 -3.58 33.56 31.59
CA ASP A 2 -2.87 32.83 30.55
C ASP A 2 -3.81 31.75 29.96
N GLU A 3 -4.07 31.79 28.65
CA GLU A 3 -4.71 30.69 27.92
C GLU A 3 -3.90 30.21 26.70
N LEU A 4 -2.70 30.78 26.47
CA LEU A 4 -1.85 30.47 25.31
C LEU A 4 -0.81 29.36 25.54
N GLY A 5 -0.82 28.69 26.70
CA GLY A 5 0.23 27.73 27.08
C GLY A 5 -0.09 26.25 26.89
N ARG A 6 -1.31 25.87 26.48
CA ARG A 6 -1.75 24.45 26.53
C ARG A 6 -1.79 23.73 25.18
N SER A 7 -1.65 24.43 24.06
CA SER A 7 -1.73 23.84 22.71
C SER A 7 -0.39 23.41 22.10
N ASP A 8 0.73 23.71 22.74
CA ASP A 8 2.07 23.45 22.16
C ASP A 8 2.65 22.06 22.52
N HIS A 9 2.19 21.46 23.61
CA HIS A 9 2.68 20.15 24.06
C HIS A 9 2.15 18.94 23.25
N THR A 10 1.05 19.09 22.52
CA THR A 10 0.45 18.01 21.73
C THR A 10 1.04 17.88 20.32
N LEU A 11 1.69 18.91 19.79
CA LEU A 11 2.37 18.86 18.49
C LEU A 11 3.82 18.39 18.60
N ARG A 12 4.49 18.65 19.73
CA ARG A 12 5.91 18.34 19.94
C ARG A 12 6.25 16.84 20.07
N ASN A 13 5.23 15.98 20.17
CA ASN A 13 5.39 14.53 20.43
C ASN A 13 4.86 13.61 19.30
N LYS A 14 4.41 14.14 18.16
CA LYS A 14 4.09 13.28 17.00
C LYS A 14 5.39 12.89 16.30
N LYS A 15 5.90 11.69 16.61
CA LYS A 15 6.97 11.06 15.82
C LYS A 15 6.34 10.30 14.66
N GLU A 16 7.00 10.27 13.51
CA GLU A 16 6.56 9.41 12.41
C GLU A 16 6.68 7.93 12.80
N GLU A 17 5.59 7.20 12.66
CA GLU A 17 5.47 5.78 12.99
C GLU A 17 5.43 4.93 11.70
N PHE A 18 6.25 3.88 11.67
CA PHE A 18 6.29 2.89 10.59
C PHE A 18 5.75 1.56 11.10
N GLU A 19 4.62 1.15 10.53
CA GLU A 19 3.87 -0.05 10.90
C GLU A 19 3.47 -0.88 9.67
N GLN A 20 2.97 -2.09 9.89
CA GLN A 20 2.45 -2.94 8.83
C GLN A 20 1.18 -2.35 8.19
N GLY A 21 1.11 -2.40 6.86
CA GLY A 21 -0.03 -1.89 6.10
C GLY A 21 -1.17 -2.90 5.92
N ASP A 22 -2.33 -2.41 5.50
CA ASP A 22 -3.52 -3.23 5.24
C ASP A 22 -3.42 -4.03 3.95
N LEU A 23 -4.33 -5.00 3.77
CA LEU A 23 -4.46 -5.83 2.57
C LEU A 23 -5.68 -5.42 1.74
N GLY A 24 -5.75 -5.87 0.49
CA GLY A 24 -6.88 -5.67 -0.42
C GLY A 24 -8.15 -6.39 0.02
N LEU A 25 -8.08 -7.30 1.01
CA LEU A 25 -9.25 -7.94 1.60
C LEU A 25 -9.56 -7.45 3.04
N GLY A 26 -9.12 -6.24 3.38
CA GLY A 26 -9.38 -5.61 4.66
C GLY A 26 -8.09 -5.33 5.43
N ASP A 27 -8.24 -4.87 6.67
CA ASP A 27 -7.09 -4.55 7.51
C ASP A 27 -6.12 -5.74 7.68
N SER A 28 -4.89 -5.44 8.08
CA SER A 28 -3.81 -6.43 8.23
C SER A 28 -4.21 -7.65 9.07
N ARG A 29 -5.16 -7.51 10.01
CA ARG A 29 -5.65 -8.59 10.88
C ARG A 29 -6.63 -9.50 10.15
N ILE A 30 -7.69 -8.92 9.60
CA ILE A 30 -8.79 -9.65 8.97
C ILE A 30 -8.37 -10.19 7.60
N GLY A 31 -7.66 -9.38 6.82
CA GLY A 31 -7.15 -9.76 5.51
C GLY A 31 -6.21 -10.96 5.61
N ARG A 32 -5.31 -10.97 6.61
CA ARG A 32 -4.38 -12.07 6.84
C ARG A 32 -5.10 -13.40 7.04
N ILE A 33 -6.15 -13.42 7.86
CA ILE A 33 -6.94 -14.64 8.11
C ILE A 33 -7.53 -15.19 6.81
N TYR A 34 -8.03 -14.32 5.93
CA TYR A 34 -8.61 -14.73 4.66
C TYR A 34 -7.59 -15.37 3.73
N TYR A 35 -6.39 -14.82 3.65
CA TYR A 35 -5.33 -15.36 2.80
C TYR A 35 -4.69 -16.63 3.36
N LEU A 36 -4.58 -16.76 4.68
CA LEU A 36 -3.94 -17.93 5.31
C LEU A 36 -4.84 -19.16 5.41
N ASP A 37 -6.15 -18.98 5.59
CA ASP A 37 -7.12 -20.09 5.58
C ASP A 37 -7.92 -20.13 4.27
N ARG A 38 -7.23 -20.53 3.19
CA ARG A 38 -7.86 -20.67 1.86
C ARG A 38 -9.00 -21.70 1.84
N LYS A 39 -9.01 -22.69 2.74
CA LYS A 39 -10.10 -23.69 2.81
C LYS A 39 -11.40 -23.03 3.27
N LYS A 40 -11.34 -22.20 4.31
CA LYS A 40 -12.50 -21.49 4.86
C LYS A 40 -12.88 -20.24 4.05
N HIS A 41 -11.90 -19.57 3.45
CA HIS A 41 -12.07 -18.25 2.83
C HIS A 41 -11.82 -18.20 1.32
N GLY A 42 -11.63 -19.35 0.66
CA GLY A 42 -11.35 -19.42 -0.79
C GLY A 42 -12.41 -18.71 -1.66
N ARG A 43 -13.69 -18.75 -1.26
CA ARG A 43 -14.75 -17.99 -1.93
C ARG A 43 -14.52 -16.47 -1.91
N LYS A 44 -13.97 -15.93 -0.82
CA LYS A 44 -13.64 -14.49 -0.71
C LYS A 44 -12.46 -14.11 -1.60
N ILE A 45 -11.43 -14.95 -1.64
CA ILE A 45 -10.27 -14.73 -2.53
C ILE A 45 -10.71 -14.80 -3.99
N ALA A 46 -11.56 -15.76 -4.35
CA ALA A 46 -12.10 -15.88 -5.71
C ALA A 46 -12.95 -14.66 -6.10
N ALA A 47 -13.79 -14.16 -5.19
CA ALA A 47 -14.57 -12.93 -5.40
C ALA A 47 -13.66 -11.71 -5.61
N TYR A 48 -12.63 -11.56 -4.79
CA TYR A 48 -11.64 -10.49 -4.93
C TYR A 48 -10.85 -10.57 -6.25
N ARG A 49 -10.44 -11.78 -6.64
CA ARG A 49 -9.83 -12.00 -7.95
C ARG A 49 -10.75 -11.53 -9.08
N GLN A 50 -12.03 -11.87 -9.03
CA GLN A 50 -13.01 -11.44 -10.05
C GLN A 50 -13.26 -9.94 -10.03
N PHE A 51 -13.25 -9.32 -8.84
CA PHE A 51 -13.28 -7.87 -8.69
C PHE A 51 -12.10 -7.20 -9.43
N LEU A 52 -10.88 -7.67 -9.19
CA LEU A 52 -9.68 -7.13 -9.83
C LEU A 52 -9.72 -7.28 -11.36
N ILE A 53 -10.12 -8.45 -11.87
CA ILE A 53 -10.29 -8.69 -13.31
C ILE A 53 -11.30 -7.71 -13.90
N SER A 54 -12.49 -7.58 -13.27
CA SER A 54 -13.56 -6.69 -13.76
C SER A 54 -13.10 -5.23 -13.79
N LYS A 55 -12.40 -4.79 -12.74
CA LYS A 55 -11.85 -3.43 -12.64
C LYS A 55 -10.79 -3.16 -13.72
N ILE A 56 -9.84 -4.08 -13.93
CA ILE A 56 -8.80 -3.90 -14.96
C ILE A 56 -9.41 -3.88 -16.36
N THR A 57 -10.36 -4.79 -16.62
CA THR A 57 -11.09 -4.80 -17.89
C THR A 57 -11.77 -3.46 -18.14
N LEU A 58 -12.42 -2.89 -17.13
CA LEU A 58 -13.08 -1.58 -17.21
C LEU A 58 -12.08 -0.44 -17.45
N LEU A 59 -10.93 -0.43 -16.76
CA LEU A 59 -9.88 0.57 -16.98
C LEU A 59 -9.31 0.51 -18.42
N LEU A 60 -9.17 -0.69 -18.98
CA LEU A 60 -8.71 -0.87 -20.36
C LEU A 60 -9.76 -0.42 -21.37
N GLU A 61 -11.05 -0.63 -21.09
CA GLU A 61 -12.15 -0.06 -21.88
C GLU A 61 -12.09 1.46 -21.92
N ASP A 62 -12.02 2.09 -20.76
CA ASP A 62 -12.06 3.55 -20.63
C ASP A 62 -10.83 4.22 -21.24
N SER A 63 -9.71 3.51 -21.32
CA SER A 63 -8.47 3.98 -21.96
C SER A 63 -8.31 3.57 -23.43
N ASN A 64 -9.34 2.96 -24.05
CA ASN A 64 -9.32 2.42 -25.42
C ASN A 64 -8.12 1.49 -25.69
N GLN A 65 -7.69 0.73 -24.68
CA GLN A 65 -6.59 -0.23 -24.78
C GLN A 65 -7.12 -1.63 -25.12
N PRO A 66 -6.33 -2.45 -25.86
CA PRO A 66 -6.74 -3.80 -26.21
C PRO A 66 -6.84 -4.67 -24.96
N LYS A 67 -7.95 -5.41 -24.85
CA LYS A 67 -8.16 -6.38 -23.78
C LYS A 67 -7.51 -7.70 -24.16
N ASN A 68 -6.65 -8.20 -23.28
CA ASN A 68 -6.16 -9.57 -23.36
C ASN A 68 -6.56 -10.29 -22.07
N GLU A 69 -7.69 -10.98 -22.11
CA GLU A 69 -8.28 -11.63 -20.92
C GLU A 69 -7.33 -12.64 -20.26
N THR A 70 -6.58 -13.40 -21.07
CA THR A 70 -5.59 -14.37 -20.57
C THR A 70 -4.47 -13.66 -19.81
N LYS A 71 -3.97 -12.54 -20.34
CA LYS A 71 -2.94 -11.73 -19.68
C LYS A 71 -3.48 -11.09 -18.40
N ILE A 72 -4.68 -10.51 -18.43
CA ILE A 72 -5.32 -9.89 -17.27
C ILE A 72 -5.49 -10.93 -16.15
N ALA A 73 -6.03 -12.11 -16.47
CA ALA A 73 -6.21 -13.19 -15.50
C ALA A 73 -4.88 -13.59 -14.86
N LYS A 74 -3.82 -13.78 -15.67
CA LYS A 74 -2.48 -14.11 -15.18
C LYS A 74 -1.91 -13.03 -14.27
N ASP A 75 -1.95 -11.77 -14.69
CA ASP A 75 -1.43 -10.65 -13.90
C ASP A 75 -2.17 -10.51 -12.57
N VAL A 76 -3.50 -10.73 -12.56
CA VAL A 76 -4.30 -10.72 -11.33
C VAL A 76 -3.96 -11.90 -10.42
N ASP A 77 -3.72 -13.09 -10.97
CA ASP A 77 -3.30 -14.26 -10.19
C ASP A 77 -1.98 -14.00 -9.47
N GLU A 78 -1.00 -13.42 -10.17
CA GLU A 78 0.29 -13.03 -9.58
C GLU A 78 0.13 -11.97 -8.48
N VAL A 79 -0.79 -11.02 -8.64
CA VAL A 79 -1.11 -10.01 -7.63
C VAL A 79 -1.74 -10.64 -6.38
N VAL A 80 -2.67 -11.58 -6.55
CA VAL A 80 -3.31 -12.31 -5.44
C VAL A 80 -2.29 -13.19 -4.71
N ASP A 81 -1.38 -13.83 -5.44
CA ASP A 81 -0.33 -14.65 -4.84
C ASP A 81 0.72 -13.79 -4.12
N PHE A 82 1.10 -12.65 -4.67
CA PHE A 82 1.92 -11.65 -3.98
C PHE A 82 1.26 -11.19 -2.68
N GLU A 83 -0.03 -10.84 -2.71
CA GLU A 83 -0.75 -10.42 -1.52
C GLU A 83 -0.90 -11.56 -0.50
N THR A 84 -0.98 -12.81 -0.96
CA THR A 84 -0.93 -13.99 -0.08
C THR A 84 0.44 -14.14 0.59
N MET A 85 1.55 -13.90 -0.13
CA MET A 85 2.89 -13.89 0.47
C MET A 85 3.04 -12.74 1.45
N PHE A 86 2.48 -11.58 1.13
CA PHE A 86 2.48 -10.42 2.02
C PHE A 86 1.73 -10.72 3.32
N ALA A 87 0.55 -11.34 3.23
CA ALA A 87 -0.22 -11.78 4.40
C ALA A 87 0.56 -12.74 5.32
N LYS A 88 1.43 -13.60 4.78
CA LYS A 88 2.26 -14.52 5.58
C LYS A 88 3.31 -13.81 6.43
N ILE A 89 3.79 -12.64 5.98
CA ILE A 89 4.86 -11.91 6.69
C ILE A 89 4.33 -10.89 7.71
N LEU A 90 3.03 -10.57 7.65
CA LEU A 90 2.34 -9.75 8.66
C LEU A 90 2.42 -10.39 10.05
N VAL A 91 2.65 -9.56 11.06
CA VAL A 91 2.71 -9.96 12.48
C VAL A 91 1.29 -10.26 12.98
N ALA A 92 1.12 -11.41 13.63
CA ALA A 92 -0.15 -11.76 14.25
C ALA A 92 -0.40 -10.93 15.52
N ASP A 93 -1.66 -10.60 15.82
CA ASP A 93 -2.02 -9.78 16.99
C ASP A 93 -1.52 -10.35 18.33
N ASP A 94 -1.45 -11.67 18.47
CA ASP A 94 -0.96 -12.29 19.71
C ASP A 94 0.56 -12.14 19.87
N ASP A 95 1.29 -12.06 18.76
CA ASP A 95 2.72 -11.72 18.78
C ASP A 95 2.91 -10.22 19.03
N SER A 96 2.08 -9.34 18.42
CA SER A 96 2.15 -7.88 18.61
C SER A 96 1.92 -7.47 20.07
N ARG A 97 1.04 -8.16 20.80
CA ARG A 97 0.81 -7.97 22.25
C ARG A 97 2.01 -8.37 23.13
N ASN A 98 2.84 -9.30 22.66
CA ASN A 98 4.06 -9.74 23.36
C ASN A 98 5.27 -8.86 23.02
N PHE A 99 5.19 -7.95 22.04
CA PHE A 99 6.14 -6.86 21.85
C PHE A 99 5.95 -5.79 22.95
N ASN A 100 6.21 -6.18 24.20
CA ASN A 100 6.60 -5.26 25.29
C ASN A 100 7.93 -4.53 24.98
N THR A 101 8.50 -4.71 23.80
CA THR A 101 9.58 -3.91 23.25
C THR A 101 8.98 -2.66 22.61
N ARG A 102 8.76 -1.66 23.46
CA ARG A 102 8.89 -0.22 23.19
C ARG A 102 9.21 0.08 21.72
N HIS A 103 8.26 0.69 21.01
CA HIS A 103 8.48 1.56 19.85
C HIS A 103 9.97 1.86 19.65
N SER A 104 10.62 1.18 18.70
CA SER A 104 12.07 1.28 18.60
C SER A 104 12.40 2.66 18.04
N LEU A 105 12.79 3.55 18.93
CA LEU A 105 13.22 4.89 18.57
C LEU A 105 14.51 4.75 17.75
N ARG A 106 14.46 5.17 16.49
CA ARG A 106 15.52 5.02 15.50
C ARG A 106 15.78 6.36 14.85
N ARG A 107 16.93 6.50 14.20
CA ARG A 107 17.16 7.66 13.32
C ARG A 107 16.63 7.36 11.94
N LEU A 108 16.18 8.39 11.22
CA LEU A 108 15.66 8.24 9.85
C LEU A 108 16.63 7.47 8.93
N LYS A 109 17.94 7.72 9.04
CA LYS A 109 18.99 7.00 8.29
C LYS A 109 19.02 5.49 8.54
N ASP A 110 18.53 5.02 9.69
CA ASP A 110 18.49 3.59 10.00
C ASP A 110 17.40 2.87 9.18
N LEU A 111 16.37 3.60 8.75
CA LEU A 111 15.33 3.09 7.85
C LEU A 111 15.92 2.66 6.51
N GLN A 112 16.88 3.43 5.97
CA GLN A 112 17.60 3.09 4.73
C GLN A 112 18.40 1.80 4.85
N LYS A 113 18.95 1.50 6.04
CA LYS A 113 19.66 0.24 6.30
C LYS A 113 18.69 -0.94 6.44
N LEU A 114 17.53 -0.69 7.03
CA LEU A 114 16.52 -1.72 7.30
C LEU A 114 15.76 -2.13 6.04
N MET A 115 15.46 -1.16 5.17
CA MET A 115 14.71 -1.35 3.93
C MET A 115 15.42 -0.62 2.78
N PRO A 116 16.54 -1.17 2.27
CA PRO A 116 17.36 -0.53 1.24
C PRO A 116 16.68 -0.48 -0.14
N VAL A 117 15.60 -1.24 -0.33
CA VAL A 117 14.81 -1.25 -1.58
C VAL A 117 14.07 0.06 -1.86
N VAL A 118 13.90 0.91 -0.84
CA VAL A 118 13.27 2.22 -0.98
C VAL A 118 14.33 3.30 -0.84
N ASN A 119 14.33 4.27 -1.76
CA ASN A 119 15.07 5.51 -1.58
C ASN A 119 14.24 6.45 -0.68
N TRP A 120 14.46 6.36 0.63
CA TRP A 120 13.64 7.07 1.61
C TRP A 120 13.78 8.58 1.49
N ALA A 121 14.97 9.09 1.17
CA ALA A 121 15.17 10.52 0.96
C ALA A 121 14.31 11.02 -0.21
N GLN A 122 14.36 10.33 -1.35
CA GLN A 122 13.53 10.66 -2.51
C GLN A 122 12.04 10.50 -2.20
N TYR A 123 11.65 9.47 -1.42
CA TYR A 123 10.29 9.28 -0.96
C TYR A 123 9.78 10.49 -0.20
N PHE A 124 10.47 10.89 0.88
CA PHE A 124 10.05 12.02 1.71
C PHE A 124 10.02 13.34 0.93
N HIS A 125 11.00 13.58 0.06
CA HIS A 125 11.00 14.75 -0.81
C HIS A 125 9.80 14.80 -1.76
N SER A 126 9.31 13.64 -2.21
CA SER A 126 8.20 13.56 -3.16
C SER A 126 6.84 13.70 -2.47
N VAL A 127 6.68 13.17 -1.25
CA VAL A 127 5.40 13.14 -0.50
C VAL A 127 5.18 14.37 0.35
N ALA A 128 6.27 14.97 0.83
CA ALA A 128 6.18 15.97 1.86
C ALA A 128 6.30 17.38 1.29
N PRO A 129 5.58 18.36 1.86
CA PRO A 129 5.76 19.77 1.51
C PRO A 129 7.21 20.21 1.67
N ASN A 130 7.67 21.13 0.82
CA ASN A 130 9.06 21.61 0.84
C ASN A 130 9.52 22.11 2.23
N VAL A 131 8.62 22.73 3.00
CA VAL A 131 8.90 23.27 4.35
C VAL A 131 9.41 22.23 5.35
N VAL A 132 9.15 20.93 5.15
CA VAL A 132 9.64 19.86 6.04
C VAL A 132 10.85 19.11 5.48
N HIS A 133 11.36 19.50 4.31
CA HIS A 133 12.52 18.82 3.70
C HIS A 133 13.78 18.98 4.55
N GLU A 134 14.01 20.15 5.13
CA GLU A 134 15.13 20.39 6.07
C GLU A 134 15.01 19.53 7.34
N TYR A 135 13.79 19.30 7.82
CA TYR A 135 13.55 18.41 8.96
C TYR A 135 13.98 16.98 8.65
N PHE A 136 13.61 16.42 7.49
CA PHE A 136 14.08 15.07 7.11
C PHE A 136 15.59 15.02 6.89
N ALA A 137 16.17 16.05 6.28
CA ALA A 137 17.62 16.15 6.09
C ALA A 137 18.39 16.20 7.43
N SER A 138 17.77 16.74 8.49
CA SER A 138 18.34 16.76 9.85
C SER A 138 18.44 15.38 10.52
N ASN A 139 17.97 14.32 9.86
CA ASN A 139 17.96 12.94 10.35
C ASN A 139 17.22 12.82 11.71
N PRO A 140 15.90 13.05 11.72
CA PRO A 140 15.09 13.07 12.92
C PRO A 140 14.97 11.67 13.54
N GLU A 141 14.42 11.64 14.75
CA GLU A 141 14.04 10.37 15.39
C GLU A 141 12.66 9.92 14.92
N ILE A 142 12.57 8.67 14.50
CA ILE A 142 11.35 8.00 14.06
C ILE A 142 11.07 6.79 14.94
N ILE A 143 9.83 6.33 14.91
CA ILE A 143 9.42 5.09 15.56
C ILE A 143 9.24 4.02 14.50
N ILE A 144 9.94 2.89 14.66
CA ILE A 144 9.68 1.69 13.87
C ILE A 144 9.04 0.67 14.81
N ALA A 145 7.74 0.41 14.61
CA ALA A 145 6.97 -0.48 15.47
C ALA A 145 7.38 -1.94 15.26
N GLU A 146 7.58 -2.36 14.00
CA GLU A 146 7.79 -3.77 13.64
C GLU A 146 9.06 -3.98 12.80
N ILE A 147 10.23 -3.98 13.42
CA ILE A 147 11.52 -4.13 12.70
C ILE A 147 11.58 -5.42 11.87
N ASP A 148 11.16 -6.54 12.45
CA ASP A 148 11.28 -7.84 11.77
C ASP A 148 10.29 -7.97 10.62
N PHE A 149 9.13 -7.31 10.69
CA PHE A 149 8.25 -7.14 9.55
C PHE A 149 8.95 -6.39 8.42
N MET A 150 9.61 -5.27 8.70
CA MET A 150 10.34 -4.49 7.69
C MET A 150 11.44 -5.30 6.99
N LYS A 151 12.16 -6.16 7.71
CA LYS A 151 13.14 -7.09 7.12
C LYS A 151 12.48 -8.12 6.20
N ARG A 152 11.40 -8.75 6.68
CA ARG A 152 10.64 -9.73 5.87
C ARG A 152 10.05 -9.09 4.61
N LEU A 153 9.54 -7.86 4.73
CA LEU A 153 9.01 -7.09 3.62
C LEU A 153 10.10 -6.76 2.61
N THR A 154 11.27 -6.31 3.07
CA THR A 154 12.43 -6.08 2.21
C THR A 154 12.77 -7.32 1.39
N ASN A 155 12.88 -8.48 2.04
CA ASN A 155 13.18 -9.74 1.35
C ASN A 155 12.09 -10.12 0.34
N LEU A 156 10.82 -9.92 0.69
CA LEU A 156 9.69 -10.19 -0.20
C LEU A 156 9.73 -9.30 -1.44
N LEU A 157 10.02 -8.01 -1.27
CA LEU A 157 10.10 -7.08 -2.40
C LEU A 157 11.31 -7.37 -3.30
N GLN A 158 12.46 -7.75 -2.73
CA GLN A 158 13.65 -8.11 -3.52
C GLN A 158 13.48 -9.39 -4.33
N SER A 159 12.66 -10.33 -3.84
CA SER A 159 12.40 -11.60 -4.52
C SER A 159 11.21 -11.58 -5.49
N THR A 160 10.47 -10.47 -5.55
CA THR A 160 9.29 -10.33 -6.39
C THR A 160 9.63 -9.54 -7.66
N ASP A 161 9.11 -10.00 -8.81
CA ASP A 161 9.20 -9.25 -10.05
C ASP A 161 8.60 -7.83 -9.88
N PRO A 162 9.36 -6.77 -10.20
CA PRO A 162 8.89 -5.39 -10.07
C PRO A 162 7.60 -5.07 -10.83
N ARG A 163 7.29 -5.79 -11.92
CA ARG A 163 5.99 -5.69 -12.59
C ARG A 163 4.85 -6.09 -11.67
N ILE A 164 5.01 -7.16 -10.90
CA ILE A 164 3.98 -7.65 -9.96
C ILE A 164 3.77 -6.63 -8.83
N ILE A 165 4.87 -6.08 -8.27
CA ILE A 165 4.82 -5.02 -7.26
C ILE A 165 4.09 -3.79 -7.83
N THR A 166 4.44 -3.39 -9.05
CA THR A 166 3.81 -2.24 -9.73
C THR A 166 2.32 -2.47 -9.93
N ASN A 167 1.92 -3.63 -10.45
CA ASN A 167 0.51 -4.00 -10.62
C ASN A 167 -0.22 -3.98 -9.28
N TYR A 168 0.37 -4.54 -8.21
CA TYR A 168 -0.21 -4.52 -6.87
C TYR A 168 -0.49 -3.09 -6.39
N VAL A 169 0.49 -2.19 -6.53
CA VAL A 169 0.38 -0.79 -6.14
C VAL A 169 -0.71 -0.08 -6.92
N TYR A 170 -0.75 -0.21 -8.25
CA TYR A 170 -1.80 0.37 -9.07
C TYR A 170 -3.18 -0.15 -8.71
N MET A 171 -3.28 -1.45 -8.38
CA MET A 171 -4.53 -2.04 -7.93
C MET A 171 -4.98 -1.48 -6.58
N ARG A 172 -4.05 -1.30 -5.62
CA ARG A 172 -4.37 -0.68 -4.32
C ARG A 172 -4.74 0.78 -4.45
N TYR A 173 -3.99 1.53 -5.26
CA TYR A 173 -4.29 2.93 -5.54
C TYR A 173 -5.65 3.07 -6.20
N SER A 174 -5.91 2.45 -7.36
CA SER A 174 -7.23 2.54 -8.00
C SER A 174 -8.39 2.13 -7.10
N SER A 175 -8.19 1.16 -6.19
CA SER A 175 -9.21 0.76 -5.22
C SER A 175 -9.56 1.85 -4.19
N SER A 176 -8.64 2.73 -3.82
CA SER A 176 -8.94 3.83 -2.88
C SER A 176 -9.80 4.94 -3.50
N TRP A 177 -9.96 4.93 -4.83
CA TRP A 177 -10.71 5.93 -5.59
C TRP A 177 -11.97 5.39 -6.23
N VAL A 178 -12.37 4.14 -5.96
CA VAL A 178 -13.51 3.50 -6.63
C VAL A 178 -14.81 4.33 -6.54
N GLY A 179 -15.04 5.02 -5.43
CA GLY A 179 -16.21 5.91 -5.29
C GLY A 179 -16.14 7.17 -6.18
N GLU A 180 -14.95 7.62 -6.55
CA GLU A 180 -14.74 8.80 -7.39
C GLU A 180 -14.66 8.46 -8.88
N LEU A 181 -14.46 7.18 -9.24
CA LEU A 181 -14.38 6.70 -10.62
C LEU A 181 -15.77 6.54 -11.29
N GLY A 182 -16.85 6.69 -10.52
CA GLY A 182 -18.23 6.69 -11.01
C GLY A 182 -18.97 5.35 -10.89
N GLU A 183 -20.27 5.37 -11.23
CA GLU A 183 -21.22 4.28 -10.94
C GLU A 183 -20.80 2.92 -11.50
N ARG A 184 -20.19 2.87 -12.70
CA ARG A 184 -19.70 1.60 -13.30
C ARG A 184 -18.68 0.88 -12.42
N TYR A 185 -17.83 1.63 -11.71
CA TYR A 185 -16.83 1.08 -10.79
C TYR A 185 -17.44 0.70 -9.44
N GLU A 186 -18.38 1.50 -8.95
CA GLU A 186 -19.15 1.16 -7.74
C GLU A 186 -19.98 -0.10 -7.92
N ASP A 187 -20.59 -0.31 -9.08
CA ASP A 187 -21.35 -1.50 -9.43
C ASP A 187 -20.49 -2.76 -9.36
N ILE A 188 -19.25 -2.69 -9.87
CA ILE A 188 -18.29 -3.79 -9.78
C ILE A 188 -17.97 -4.11 -8.31
N LEU A 189 -17.83 -3.10 -7.46
CA LEU A 189 -17.61 -3.27 -6.03
C LEU A 189 -18.85 -3.84 -5.32
N GLN A 190 -20.05 -3.37 -5.66
CA GLN A 190 -21.32 -3.77 -5.02
C GLN A 190 -21.74 -5.20 -5.36
N ARG A 191 -21.48 -5.66 -6.60
CA ARG A 191 -21.71 -7.06 -7.03
C ARG A 191 -20.96 -8.07 -6.16
N GLN A 192 -19.86 -7.64 -5.57
CA GLN A 192 -19.06 -8.44 -4.66
C GLN A 192 -19.56 -8.13 -3.25
N SER A 193 -20.59 -8.84 -2.81
CA SER A 193 -21.27 -8.63 -1.52
C SER A 193 -20.30 -8.76 -0.33
N TRP A 194 -19.61 -7.67 0.00
CA TRP A 194 -18.68 -7.62 1.10
C TRP A 194 -19.41 -7.15 2.37
N PRO A 195 -19.27 -7.85 3.51
CA PRO A 195 -19.92 -7.45 4.76
C PRO A 195 -19.41 -6.12 5.34
N TYR A 196 -18.35 -5.51 4.77
CA TYR A 196 -17.72 -4.30 5.30
C TYR A 196 -17.55 -3.23 4.22
N LYS A 197 -18.65 -2.54 3.85
CA LYS A 197 -18.63 -1.35 2.99
C LYS A 197 -17.97 -0.13 3.68
N HIS A 198 -17.73 -0.20 4.99
CA HIS A 198 -17.27 0.94 5.81
C HIS A 198 -15.74 1.06 5.95
N SER A 199 -14.97 -0.02 5.78
CA SER A 199 -13.50 -0.01 5.96
C SER A 199 -12.74 0.64 4.78
N TRP A 200 -13.36 0.70 3.60
CA TRP A 200 -12.78 1.25 2.38
C TRP A 200 -12.71 2.79 2.37
N LYS A 201 -13.41 3.47 3.28
CA LYS A 201 -13.41 4.93 3.38
C LYS A 201 -12.18 5.49 4.10
N ILE A 202 -11.28 4.65 4.61
CA ILE A 202 -10.10 5.08 5.38
C ILE A 202 -8.84 4.62 4.68
N LEU A 203 -8.56 5.18 3.50
CA LEU A 203 -7.20 5.32 2.99
C LEU A 203 -7.07 6.76 2.54
N ASN A 204 -6.35 7.57 3.33
CA ASN A 204 -6.09 8.96 3.00
C ASN A 204 -5.51 9.05 1.59
N HIS A 205 -6.18 9.83 0.75
CA HIS A 205 -5.92 10.10 -0.65
C HIS A 205 -4.48 10.60 -0.92
N ASP A 206 -3.84 11.24 0.08
CA ASP A 206 -2.54 11.89 -0.07
C ASP A 206 -1.33 10.93 0.05
N SER A 207 -1.46 9.78 0.73
CA SER A 207 -0.31 8.89 0.96
C SER A 207 -0.02 7.97 -0.24
N LEU A 208 -1.03 7.61 -1.03
CA LEU A 208 -0.89 6.63 -2.11
C LEU A 208 -0.61 7.26 -3.49
N ALA A 209 -1.08 8.49 -3.75
CA ALA A 209 -0.82 9.21 -5.01
C ALA A 209 0.67 9.49 -5.25
N THR A 210 1.46 9.49 -4.17
CA THR A 210 2.89 9.74 -4.25
C THR A 210 3.73 8.47 -4.39
N PHE A 211 3.19 7.31 -4.00
CA PHE A 211 3.92 6.04 -4.06
C PHE A 211 4.34 5.66 -5.49
N THR A 212 3.57 6.08 -6.50
CA THR A 212 3.88 5.89 -7.93
C THR A 212 4.95 6.85 -8.47
N ARG A 213 5.25 7.96 -7.77
CA ARG A 213 6.24 8.98 -8.16
C ARG A 213 7.66 8.69 -7.67
N VAL A 214 7.81 7.75 -6.73
CA VAL A 214 9.05 7.54 -5.96
C VAL A 214 9.92 6.39 -6.47
N PHE A 215 9.41 5.48 -7.30
CA PHE A 215 10.25 4.42 -7.86
C PHE A 215 11.15 4.99 -8.96
N PRO A 216 12.49 4.90 -8.82
CA PRO A 216 13.42 5.36 -9.85
C PRO A 216 13.26 4.54 -11.12
N SER A 217 13.37 5.23 -12.25
CA SER A 217 13.42 4.71 -13.62
C SER A 217 14.63 3.81 -13.94
N THR A 218 15.29 3.21 -12.94
CA THR A 218 16.46 2.34 -13.10
C THR A 218 16.11 0.86 -13.11
N LEU A 219 14.85 0.54 -12.89
CA LEU A 219 14.30 -0.72 -13.34
C LEU A 219 13.92 -0.49 -14.80
N ASP A 220 14.62 -1.17 -15.72
CA ASP A 220 14.29 -1.18 -17.14
C ASP A 220 12.92 -1.83 -17.33
N LEU A 221 11.88 -1.03 -17.03
CA LEU A 221 10.47 -1.33 -17.15
C LEU A 221 10.16 -1.31 -18.64
N GLY A 222 10.34 -2.45 -19.29
CA GLY A 222 9.81 -2.71 -20.63
C GLY A 222 8.40 -2.15 -20.73
N ALA A 223 8.24 -1.17 -21.63
CA ALA A 223 7.03 -0.46 -22.02
C ALA A 223 5.81 -0.56 -21.08
N PRO A 224 5.51 0.48 -20.27
CA PRO A 224 4.22 0.57 -19.58
C PRO A 224 3.07 0.64 -20.60
N LEU A 225 1.97 -0.07 -20.32
CA LEU A 225 0.74 -0.13 -21.12
C LEU A 225 0.00 1.22 -21.29
N LEU A 226 0.54 2.31 -20.72
CA LEU A 226 -0.09 3.62 -20.75
C LEU A 226 1.00 4.67 -20.99
N LYS A 227 1.40 4.86 -22.25
CA LYS A 227 2.06 6.09 -22.71
C LYS A 227 1.08 6.89 -23.55
N THR A 228 0.43 7.88 -22.95
CA THR A 228 0.09 9.15 -23.63
C THR A 228 -0.35 10.22 -22.60
N PRO A 229 -0.11 11.51 -22.89
CA PRO A 229 -0.16 12.59 -21.92
C PRO A 229 -1.59 13.07 -21.63
N MET A 230 -1.88 13.38 -20.37
CA MET A 230 -3.02 14.25 -20.03
C MET A 230 -2.71 15.65 -20.55
N MET A 231 -3.41 16.09 -21.60
CA MET A 231 -3.49 17.50 -21.96
C MET A 231 -4.69 18.13 -21.25
N ALA A 232 -4.41 19.33 -20.71
CA ALA A 232 -5.28 20.44 -20.30
C ALA A 232 -6.35 20.16 -19.23
#